data_AF-T1B6X9-F1
#
_entry.id   AF-T1B6X9-F1
#
_cell.length_a   1.000
_cell.length_b   1.000
_cell.length_c   1.000
_cell.angle_alpha   90.00
_cell.angle_beta   90.00
_cell.angle_gamma   90.00
#
_symmetry.space_group_name_H-M   'P 1'
#
loop_
_entity.id
_entity.type
_entity.pdbx_description
1 polymer ?
#
loop_
_entity_poly.entity_id
_entity_poly.type
_entity_poly.pdbx_seq_one_letter_code
_entity_poly.pdbx_strand_id
1 'polypeptide(L)'
;MHLEMKDEQASARRISELLPEKKSTVEPPPDVLNAFSILGNTVRKTFSPLDPENRTAVVYLDDTRESLVSDSFTNAAGIVSRLKETGLKLDSFTSEDFQAGIEQYNQVIVIGRNEHLKERYKALNAGLKAKRSVFISTGVPADVGLLSDEIGYISTYSTKIDTVLGAVLRAFGFY
;
A
#
# COMPACT_ATOMS: atom_id res chain seq x y z
N MET A 1 46.07 31.51 -14.06
CA MET A 1 45.23 31.13 -12.92
C MET A 1 43.79 31.07 -13.40
N HIS A 2 43.34 29.93 -13.94
CA HIS A 2 41.94 29.65 -14.34
C HIS A 2 41.85 28.15 -14.69
N LEU A 3 41.90 27.29 -13.68
CA LEU A 3 41.92 25.83 -13.87
C LEU A 3 41.30 25.10 -12.67
N GLU A 4 40.20 25.61 -12.10
CA GLU A 4 39.53 24.92 -10.98
C GLU A 4 38.00 24.86 -11.05
N MET A 5 37.34 25.38 -12.10
CA MET A 5 35.86 25.39 -12.16
C MET A 5 35.22 24.28 -13.01
N LYS A 6 36.00 23.39 -13.64
CA LYS A 6 35.44 22.35 -14.54
C LYS A 6 35.12 21.03 -13.86
N ASP A 7 35.80 20.67 -12.77
CA ASP A 7 35.63 19.35 -12.14
C ASP A 7 34.41 19.25 -11.22
N GLU A 8 34.02 20.33 -10.54
CA GLU A 8 32.84 20.31 -9.66
C GLU A 8 31.53 20.08 -10.43
N GLN A 9 31.39 20.69 -11.62
CA GLN A 9 30.20 20.49 -12.46
C GLN A 9 30.12 19.07 -13.06
N ALA A 10 31.27 18.46 -13.35
CA ALA A 10 31.32 17.10 -13.87
C ALA A 10 30.99 16.05 -12.79
N SER A 11 31.45 16.28 -11.56
CA SER A 11 31.15 15.39 -10.43
C SER A 11 29.69 15.49 -9.98
N ALA A 12 29.11 16.70 -9.94
CA ALA A 12 27.70 16.89 -9.63
C ALA A 12 26.76 16.23 -10.66
N ARG A 13 27.10 16.31 -11.96
CA ARG A 13 26.36 15.63 -13.04
C ARG A 13 26.35 14.11 -12.89
N ARG A 14 27.50 13.51 -12.57
CA ARG A 14 27.60 12.06 -12.34
C ARG A 14 26.75 11.59 -11.16
N ILE A 15 26.64 12.39 -10.10
CA ILE A 15 25.82 12.05 -8.93
C ILE A 15 24.32 12.18 -9.29
N SER A 16 23.92 13.21 -10.04
CA SER A 16 22.52 13.33 -10.48
C SER A 16 22.06 12.21 -11.40
N GLU A 17 22.96 11.62 -12.20
CA GLU A 17 22.67 10.48 -13.08
C GLU A 17 22.61 9.13 -12.33
N LEU A 18 23.13 9.07 -11.09
CA LEU A 18 23.04 7.91 -10.22
C LEU A 18 21.78 7.90 -9.35
N LEU A 19 21.13 9.06 -9.20
CA LEU A 19 19.85 9.13 -8.51
C LEU A 19 18.79 8.54 -9.44
N PRO A 20 18.05 7.50 -8.99
CA PRO A 20 16.99 6.94 -9.80
C PRO A 20 16.02 8.06 -10.18
N GLU A 21 15.70 8.18 -11.47
CA GLU A 21 14.71 9.14 -11.94
C GLU A 21 13.44 8.97 -11.11
N LYS A 22 12.98 10.08 -10.49
CA LYS A 22 11.76 10.09 -9.71
C LYS A 22 10.60 9.79 -10.65
N LYS A 23 10.18 8.52 -10.69
CA LYS A 23 9.12 8.04 -11.60
C LYS A 23 7.74 8.58 -11.26
N SER A 24 7.55 9.19 -10.08
CA SER A 24 6.26 9.68 -9.62
C SER A 24 6.26 11.19 -9.41
N THR A 25 5.24 11.84 -9.98
CA THR A 25 4.86 13.23 -9.74
C THR A 25 4.14 13.44 -8.40
N VAL A 26 3.74 12.36 -7.73
CA VAL A 26 3.04 12.42 -6.44
C VAL A 26 4.07 12.49 -5.31
N GLU A 27 4.02 13.58 -4.55
CA GLU A 27 4.75 13.70 -3.29
C GLU A 27 3.82 13.34 -2.13
N PRO A 28 4.08 12.25 -1.40
CA PRO A 28 3.30 11.94 -0.22
C PRO A 28 3.54 13.03 0.85
N PRO A 29 2.56 13.31 1.73
CA PRO A 29 2.71 14.33 2.74
C PRO A 29 3.92 14.03 3.64
N PRO A 30 4.79 15.02 3.94
CA PRO A 30 6.04 14.81 4.70
C PRO A 30 5.81 14.16 6.06
N ASP A 31 4.68 14.47 6.70
CA ASP A 31 4.31 13.94 8.01
C ASP A 31 4.05 12.43 7.99
N VAL A 32 3.64 11.90 6.83
CA VAL A 32 3.38 10.46 6.66
C VAL A 32 4.68 9.73 6.35
N LEU A 33 5.60 10.34 5.59
CA LEU A 33 6.94 9.79 5.34
C LEU A 33 7.81 9.72 6.62
N ASN A 34 7.69 10.73 7.48
CA ASN A 34 8.44 10.81 8.73
C ASN A 34 7.81 10.00 9.88
N ALA A 35 6.66 9.36 9.64
CA ALA A 35 6.00 8.58 10.66
C ALA A 35 6.73 7.24 10.85
N PHE A 36 7.16 6.94 12.09
CA PHE A 36 7.65 5.61 12.53
C PHE A 36 6.76 4.45 12.06
N SER A 37 5.49 4.76 11.78
CA SER A 37 4.48 3.93 11.14
C SER A 37 4.93 3.22 9.85
N ILE A 38 5.75 3.87 9.00
CA ILE A 38 6.29 3.23 7.77
C ILE A 38 7.33 2.16 8.12
N LEU A 39 8.18 2.42 9.11
CA LEU A 39 9.21 1.50 9.60
C LEU A 39 8.61 0.27 10.29
N GLY A 40 7.43 0.41 10.91
CA GLY A 40 6.69 -0.69 11.54
C GLY A 40 6.10 -1.71 10.56
N ASN A 41 5.96 -1.34 9.28
CA ASN A 41 5.42 -2.23 8.26
C ASN A 41 6.47 -3.24 7.79
N THR A 42 6.07 -4.48 7.58
CA THR A 42 6.95 -5.55 7.07
C THR A 42 6.43 -6.07 5.74
N VAL A 43 7.24 -5.98 4.68
CA VAL A 43 6.92 -6.64 3.40
C VAL A 43 7.20 -8.13 3.56
N ARG A 44 6.18 -8.98 3.35
CA ARG A 44 6.29 -10.43 3.48
C ARG A 44 6.31 -11.15 2.13
N LYS A 45 5.70 -10.56 1.10
CA LYS A 45 5.84 -10.98 -0.30
C LYS A 45 6.26 -9.79 -1.13
N THR A 46 7.30 -9.96 -1.94
CA THR A 46 7.81 -8.92 -2.84
C THR A 46 6.80 -8.63 -3.94
N PHE A 47 6.68 -7.36 -4.32
CA PHE A 47 5.81 -6.93 -5.41
C PHE A 47 6.44 -5.75 -6.15
N SER A 48 6.01 -5.54 -7.39
CA SER A 48 6.29 -4.29 -8.09
C SER A 48 5.38 -3.20 -7.54
N PRO A 49 5.90 -2.01 -7.18
CA PRO A 49 5.07 -0.92 -6.68
C PRO A 49 3.87 -0.61 -7.57
N LEU A 50 2.77 -0.22 -6.95
CA LEU A 50 1.60 0.33 -7.64
C LEU A 50 1.98 1.65 -8.32
N ASP A 51 1.24 2.00 -9.36
CA ASP A 51 1.49 3.22 -10.12
C ASP A 51 0.60 4.34 -9.55
N PRO A 52 1.17 5.37 -8.93
CA PRO A 52 0.41 6.43 -8.29
C PRO A 52 -0.45 7.26 -9.27
N GLU A 53 -0.16 7.20 -10.58
CA GLU A 53 -0.96 7.88 -11.60
C GLU A 53 -2.20 7.10 -12.04
N ASN A 54 -2.27 5.81 -11.75
CA ASN A 54 -3.40 4.96 -12.07
C ASN A 54 -4.44 4.96 -10.95
N ARG A 55 -5.72 4.85 -11.34
CA ARG A 55 -6.80 4.63 -10.37
C ARG A 55 -6.61 3.28 -9.68
N THR A 56 -6.64 3.28 -8.35
CA THR A 56 -6.46 2.10 -7.52
C THR A 56 -7.67 1.91 -6.61
N ALA A 57 -8.25 0.71 -6.63
CA ALA A 57 -9.29 0.34 -5.67
C ALA A 57 -8.65 0.00 -4.32
N VAL A 58 -9.20 0.53 -3.23
CA VAL A 58 -8.83 0.19 -1.86
C VAL A 58 -10.01 -0.47 -1.19
N VAL A 59 -9.93 -1.78 -0.95
CA VAL A 59 -11.03 -2.54 -0.33
C VAL A 59 -10.72 -2.86 1.12
N TYR A 60 -11.62 -2.47 2.01
CA TYR A 60 -11.55 -2.79 3.44
C TYR A 60 -12.41 -4.03 3.73
N LEU A 61 -11.78 -5.12 4.16
CA LEU A 61 -12.47 -6.38 4.45
C LEU A 61 -13.05 -6.46 5.86
N ASP A 62 -12.52 -5.67 6.79
CA ASP A 62 -13.04 -5.55 8.15
C ASP A 62 -14.16 -4.51 8.19
N ASP A 63 -15.40 -4.98 7.98
CA ASP A 63 -16.63 -4.27 8.35
C ASP A 63 -16.90 -4.49 9.86
N THR A 64 -17.50 -3.48 10.51
CA THR A 64 -17.92 -3.49 11.93
C THR A 64 -18.78 -4.69 12.34
N ARG A 65 -19.37 -5.44 11.40
CA ARG A 65 -20.29 -6.56 11.64
C ARG A 65 -19.64 -7.92 11.88
N GLU A 66 -18.37 -8.12 11.55
CA GLU A 66 -17.79 -9.49 11.45
C GLU A 66 -16.64 -9.77 12.44
N SER A 67 -16.31 -8.83 13.33
CA SER A 67 -15.21 -9.02 14.29
C SER A 67 -15.65 -9.92 15.46
N LEU A 68 -15.37 -11.22 15.34
CA LEU A 68 -15.48 -12.19 16.45
C LEU A 68 -14.40 -12.00 17.53
N VAL A 69 -13.47 -11.06 17.33
CA VAL A 69 -12.42 -10.71 18.28
C VAL A 69 -12.72 -9.31 18.78
N SER A 70 -12.95 -9.18 20.08
CA SER A 70 -13.10 -7.88 20.73
C SER A 70 -11.86 -7.04 20.43
N ASP A 71 -12.12 -5.77 20.13
CA ASP A 71 -11.17 -4.67 20.07
C ASP A 71 -10.45 -4.41 18.72
N SER A 72 -10.76 -3.20 18.25
CA SER A 72 -10.13 -2.43 17.17
C SER A 72 -10.52 -2.83 15.74
N PHE A 73 -11.52 -2.15 15.20
CA PHE A 73 -11.78 -2.11 13.76
C PHE A 73 -10.76 -1.22 13.06
N THR A 74 -10.54 -1.46 11.76
CA THR A 74 -9.75 -0.54 10.92
C THR A 74 -10.62 0.68 10.60
N ASN A 75 -10.23 1.88 11.06
CA ASN A 75 -10.97 3.12 10.79
C ASN A 75 -10.87 3.53 9.31
N ALA A 76 -11.63 2.85 8.45
CA ALA A 76 -11.63 3.07 7.00
C ALA A 76 -11.95 4.52 6.66
N ALA A 77 -12.94 5.15 7.32
CA ALA A 77 -13.29 6.55 7.07
C ALA A 77 -12.13 7.50 7.37
N GLY A 78 -11.43 7.30 8.48
CA GLY A 78 -10.24 8.07 8.85
C GLY A 78 -9.07 7.87 7.87
N ILE A 79 -8.84 6.63 7.44
CA ILE A 79 -7.79 6.31 6.44
C ILE A 79 -8.13 6.95 5.10
N VAL A 80 -9.37 6.82 4.62
CA VAL A 80 -9.83 7.44 3.38
C VAL A 80 -9.69 8.96 3.41
N SER A 81 -10.05 9.60 4.53
CA SER A 81 -9.89 11.05 4.68
C SER A 81 -8.44 11.48 4.51
N ARG A 82 -7.51 10.78 5.14
CA ARG A 82 -6.07 11.09 5.08
C ARG A 82 -5.45 10.72 3.74
N LEU A 83 -5.92 9.64 3.10
CA LEU A 83 -5.50 9.25 1.76
C LEU A 83 -5.85 10.31 0.70
N LYS A 84 -6.98 11.02 0.85
CA LYS A 84 -7.33 12.14 -0.05
C LYS A 84 -6.30 13.28 0.00
N GLU A 85 -5.58 13.45 1.10
CA GLU A 85 -4.53 14.46 1.27
C GLU A 85 -3.24 14.10 0.50
N THR A 86 -3.09 12.84 0.05
CA THR A 86 -1.87 12.35 -0.61
C THR A 86 -1.80 12.62 -2.11
N GLY A 87 -2.90 13.06 -2.74
CA GLY A 87 -2.98 13.24 -4.19
C GLY A 87 -3.10 11.96 -5.02
N LEU A 88 -3.12 10.77 -4.37
CA LEU A 88 -3.33 9.49 -5.04
C LEU A 88 -4.77 9.34 -5.54
N LYS A 89 -4.94 8.71 -6.71
CA LYS A 89 -6.26 8.44 -7.31
C LYS A 89 -6.86 7.15 -6.74
N LEU A 90 -7.42 7.26 -5.54
CA LEU A 90 -7.94 6.11 -4.77
C LEU A 90 -9.46 6.12 -4.68
N ASP A 91 -10.05 4.97 -5.00
CA ASP A 91 -11.48 4.70 -4.83
C ASP A 91 -11.65 3.64 -3.74
N SER A 92 -12.52 3.88 -2.76
CA SER A 92 -12.62 3.02 -1.57
C SER A 92 -13.92 2.23 -1.53
N PHE A 93 -13.81 0.95 -1.18
CA PHE A 93 -14.91 -0.01 -1.15
C PHE A 93 -14.89 -0.82 0.14
N THR A 94 -16.03 -1.43 0.48
CA THR A 94 -16.17 -2.35 1.61
C THR A 94 -16.08 -3.80 1.15
N SER A 95 -16.13 -4.75 2.10
CA SER A 95 -16.22 -6.18 1.82
C SER A 95 -17.46 -6.55 0.99
N GLU A 96 -18.60 -5.89 1.23
CA GLU A 96 -19.87 -6.13 0.52
C GLU A 96 -19.72 -5.82 -0.97
N ASP A 97 -18.96 -4.78 -1.30
CA ASP A 97 -18.71 -4.33 -2.66
C ASP A 97 -17.49 -5.00 -3.31
N PHE A 98 -16.84 -5.99 -2.69
CA PHE A 98 -15.51 -6.46 -3.12
C PHE A 98 -15.43 -6.79 -4.62
N GLN A 99 -16.34 -7.61 -5.15
CA GLN A 99 -16.28 -8.02 -6.57
C GLN A 99 -16.58 -6.87 -7.53
N ALA A 100 -17.68 -6.14 -7.30
CA ALA A 100 -18.08 -5.02 -8.15
C ALA A 100 -17.06 -3.85 -8.07
N GLY A 101 -16.49 -3.64 -6.89
CA GLY A 101 -15.53 -2.59 -6.59
C GLY A 101 -14.18 -2.79 -7.25
N ILE A 102 -13.75 -4.03 -7.50
CA ILE A 102 -12.44 -4.31 -8.12
C ILE A 102 -12.50 -4.57 -9.63
N GLU A 103 -13.68 -4.87 -10.19
CA GLU A 103 -13.81 -5.34 -11.57
C GLU A 103 -13.16 -4.38 -12.58
N GLN A 104 -13.43 -3.09 -12.45
CA GLN A 104 -12.94 -2.02 -13.34
C GLN A 104 -11.50 -1.56 -13.07
N TYR A 105 -10.81 -2.13 -12.07
CA TYR A 105 -9.47 -1.69 -11.67
C TYR A 105 -8.39 -2.70 -12.04
N ASN A 106 -7.28 -2.19 -12.58
CA ASN A 106 -6.07 -2.98 -12.85
C ASN A 106 -5.13 -3.03 -11.64
N GLN A 107 -5.29 -2.11 -10.68
CA GLN A 107 -4.53 -2.02 -9.44
C GLN A 107 -5.46 -2.04 -8.24
N VAL A 108 -5.18 -2.91 -7.27
CA VAL A 108 -6.05 -3.11 -6.10
C VAL A 108 -5.23 -3.26 -4.82
N ILE A 109 -5.59 -2.50 -3.80
CA ILE A 109 -5.14 -2.70 -2.42
C ILE A 109 -6.29 -3.34 -1.66
N VAL A 110 -6.00 -4.41 -0.93
CA VAL A 110 -6.96 -5.03 -0.02
C VAL A 110 -6.41 -4.93 1.40
N ILE A 111 -7.20 -4.39 2.32
CA ILE A 111 -6.86 -4.24 3.73
C ILE A 111 -7.73 -5.20 4.53
N GLY A 112 -7.12 -6.16 5.20
CA GLY A 112 -7.83 -7.21 5.93
C GLY A 112 -7.14 -7.64 7.21
N ARG A 113 -7.83 -8.47 7.99
CA ARG A 113 -7.35 -8.93 9.29
C ARG A 113 -7.69 -10.40 9.48
N ASN A 114 -6.66 -11.20 9.75
CA ASN A 114 -6.79 -12.61 10.07
C ASN A 114 -7.65 -13.39 9.05
N GLU A 115 -7.50 -13.09 7.75
CA GLU A 115 -8.37 -13.65 6.70
C GLU A 115 -8.22 -15.18 6.54
N HIS A 116 -7.16 -15.75 7.12
CA HIS A 116 -6.98 -17.19 7.29
C HIS A 116 -8.07 -17.83 8.18
N LEU A 117 -8.59 -17.12 9.18
CA LEU A 117 -9.67 -17.62 10.05
C LEU A 117 -11.05 -17.52 9.38
N LYS A 118 -11.20 -16.59 8.45
CA LYS A 118 -12.46 -16.30 7.74
C LYS A 118 -12.57 -17.06 6.41
N GLU A 119 -11.53 -17.78 6.03
CA GLU A 119 -11.39 -18.53 4.76
C GLU A 119 -11.61 -17.71 3.47
N ARG A 120 -11.49 -16.38 3.52
CA ARG A 120 -11.74 -15.50 2.35
C ARG A 120 -10.60 -15.49 1.33
N TYR A 121 -9.47 -16.11 1.65
CA TYR A 121 -8.30 -16.18 0.76
C TYR A 121 -8.63 -16.77 -0.63
N LYS A 122 -9.61 -17.68 -0.73
CA LYS A 122 -10.06 -18.23 -2.02
C LYS A 122 -10.71 -17.16 -2.90
N ALA A 123 -11.60 -16.35 -2.32
CA ALA A 123 -12.27 -15.25 -3.02
C ALA A 123 -11.26 -14.15 -3.40
N LEU A 124 -10.30 -13.86 -2.52
CA LEU A 124 -9.21 -12.92 -2.79
C LEU A 124 -8.35 -13.38 -3.96
N ASN A 125 -7.89 -14.64 -3.95
CA ASN A 125 -7.07 -15.19 -5.03
C ASN A 125 -7.81 -15.20 -6.37
N ALA A 126 -9.10 -15.50 -6.36
CA ALA A 126 -9.92 -15.48 -7.57
C ALA A 126 -10.15 -14.05 -8.11
N GLY A 127 -10.55 -13.12 -7.24
CA GLY A 127 -10.89 -11.74 -7.64
C GLY A 127 -9.68 -10.88 -8.01
N LEU A 128 -8.51 -11.16 -7.43
CA LEU A 128 -7.27 -10.41 -7.68
C LEU A 128 -6.41 -11.02 -8.79
N LYS A 129 -6.85 -12.13 -9.40
CA LYS A 129 -6.11 -12.79 -10.48
C LYS A 129 -5.86 -11.82 -11.63
N ALA A 130 -4.61 -11.79 -12.12
CA ALA A 130 -4.15 -10.90 -13.20
C ALA A 130 -4.28 -9.39 -12.93
N LYS A 131 -4.56 -8.97 -11.69
CA LYS A 131 -4.51 -7.57 -11.26
C LYS A 131 -3.18 -7.33 -10.53
N ARG A 132 -2.63 -6.12 -10.62
CA ARG A 132 -1.49 -5.74 -9.77
C ARG A 132 -2.04 -5.44 -8.38
N SER A 133 -1.80 -6.33 -7.44
CA SER A 133 -2.48 -6.27 -6.14
C SER A 133 -1.54 -6.34 -4.96
N VAL A 134 -1.90 -5.63 -3.89
CA VAL A 134 -1.20 -5.68 -2.61
C VAL A 134 -2.22 -5.94 -1.50
N PHE A 135 -1.98 -6.98 -0.71
CA PHE A 135 -2.71 -7.25 0.52
C PHE A 135 -1.97 -6.63 1.71
N ILE A 136 -2.70 -5.83 2.49
CA ILE A 136 -2.22 -5.21 3.72
C ILE A 136 -2.92 -5.90 4.89
N SER A 137 -2.16 -6.66 5.67
CA SER A 137 -2.66 -7.36 6.85
C SER A 137 -2.48 -6.53 8.10
N THR A 138 -3.59 -6.25 8.80
CA THR A 138 -3.59 -5.54 10.09
C THR A 138 -3.50 -6.47 11.30
N GLY A 139 -3.50 -7.78 11.08
CA GLY A 139 -3.50 -8.81 12.12
C GLY A 139 -2.27 -9.72 12.10
N VAL A 140 -2.48 -10.97 12.49
CA VAL A 140 -1.46 -12.02 12.43
C VAL A 140 -1.34 -12.47 10.98
N PRO A 141 -0.13 -12.45 10.38
CA PRO A 141 0.05 -12.70 8.96
C PRO A 141 0.11 -14.19 8.61
N ALA A 142 -0.78 -15.01 9.19
CA ALA A 142 -0.87 -16.43 8.86
C ALA A 142 -1.50 -16.68 7.48
N ASP A 143 -2.20 -15.67 6.93
CA ASP A 143 -2.76 -15.68 5.58
C ASP A 143 -1.71 -15.48 4.47
N VAL A 144 -0.46 -15.13 4.79
CA VAL A 144 0.60 -14.94 3.80
C VAL A 144 0.81 -16.18 2.92
N GLY A 145 0.79 -17.38 3.51
CA GLY A 145 0.97 -18.63 2.77
C GLY A 145 -0.25 -19.08 1.97
N LEU A 146 -1.41 -18.45 2.18
CA LEU A 146 -2.69 -18.82 1.55
C LEU A 146 -3.03 -17.96 0.34
N LEU A 147 -2.50 -16.74 0.28
CA LEU A 147 -2.67 -15.85 -0.86
C LEU A 147 -1.74 -16.25 -2.01
N SER A 148 -2.16 -15.98 -3.24
CA SER A 148 -1.34 -16.16 -4.46
C SER A 148 0.00 -15.41 -4.33
N ASP A 149 1.04 -15.93 -4.96
CA ASP A 149 2.36 -15.27 -5.00
C ASP A 149 2.37 -14.04 -5.93
N GLU A 150 1.36 -13.91 -6.79
CA GLU A 150 1.13 -12.70 -7.60
C GLU A 150 0.65 -11.51 -6.77
N ILE A 151 0.16 -11.75 -5.56
CA ILE A 151 -0.34 -10.71 -4.65
C ILE A 151 0.78 -10.28 -3.71
N GLY A 152 1.16 -9.01 -3.78
CA GLY A 152 2.09 -8.40 -2.82
C GLY A 152 1.54 -8.44 -1.40
N TYR A 153 2.40 -8.48 -0.39
CA TYR A 153 1.95 -8.61 0.99
C TYR A 153 2.72 -7.72 1.95
N ILE A 154 1.99 -6.92 2.72
CA ILE A 154 2.53 -6.04 3.77
C ILE A 154 1.80 -6.34 5.09
N SER A 155 2.56 -6.62 6.15
CA SER A 155 2.03 -6.70 7.52
C SER A 155 2.21 -5.37 8.23
N THR A 156 1.13 -4.83 8.80
CA THR A 156 1.16 -3.65 9.68
C THR A 156 1.13 -4.02 11.16
N TYR A 157 0.59 -5.20 11.51
CA TYR A 157 0.32 -5.63 12.89
C TYR A 157 -0.55 -4.66 13.71
N SER A 158 -1.20 -3.72 13.04
CA SER A 158 -1.95 -2.64 13.68
C SER A 158 -3.04 -2.11 12.77
N THR A 159 -4.15 -1.72 13.38
CA THR A 159 -5.28 -1.03 12.73
C THR A 159 -5.18 0.50 12.86
N LYS A 160 -4.10 1.02 13.47
CA LYS A 160 -3.86 2.46 13.58
C LYS A 160 -3.77 3.09 12.20
N ILE A 161 -4.44 4.23 12.04
CA ILE A 161 -4.56 4.97 10.77
C ILE A 161 -3.19 5.19 10.13
N ASP A 162 -2.23 5.74 10.88
CA ASP A 162 -0.90 6.08 10.33
C ASP A 162 -0.11 4.85 9.85
N THR A 163 -0.28 3.70 10.52
CA THR A 163 0.39 2.45 10.14
C THR A 163 -0.18 1.91 8.83
N VAL A 164 -1.50 1.92 8.69
CA VAL A 164 -2.18 1.50 7.45
C VAL A 164 -1.85 2.47 6.30
N LEU A 165 -1.86 3.78 6.55
CA LEU A 165 -1.43 4.79 5.57
C LEU A 165 0.00 4.53 5.10
N GLY A 166 0.92 4.28 6.03
CA GLY A 166 2.30 3.95 5.69
C GLY A 166 2.41 2.69 4.82
N ALA A 167 1.54 1.69 5.02
CA ALA A 167 1.53 0.49 4.20
C ALA A 167 0.97 0.75 2.80
N VAL A 168 -0.07 1.58 2.70
CA VAL A 168 -0.61 2.03 1.40
C VAL A 168 0.47 2.80 0.63
N LEU A 169 1.15 3.77 1.24
CA LEU A 169 2.24 4.50 0.61
C LEU A 169 3.39 3.57 0.18
N ARG A 170 3.73 2.59 1.02
CA ARG A 170 4.73 1.58 0.66
C ARG A 170 4.29 0.69 -0.49
N ALA A 171 3.00 0.43 -0.65
CA ALA A 171 2.46 -0.27 -1.82
C ALA A 171 2.72 0.50 -3.12
N PHE A 172 2.74 1.83 -3.08
CA PHE A 172 3.13 2.71 -4.19
C PHE A 172 4.64 2.95 -4.31
N GLY A 173 5.45 2.35 -3.42
CA GLY A 173 6.91 2.46 -3.46
C GLY A 173 7.48 3.72 -2.83
N PHE A 174 6.72 4.39 -1.97
CA PHE A 174 7.26 5.44 -1.10
C PHE A 174 7.93 4.79 0.13
N TYR A 175 9.18 5.18 0.41
CA TYR A 175 10.01 4.66 1.51
C TYR A 175 10.69 5.78 2.28
#